data_AF-A0AAN6H099-F1
#
_entry.id   AF-A0AAN6H099-F1
#
_cell.length_a   1.000
_cell.length_b   1.000
_cell.length_c   1.000
_cell.angle_alpha   90.00
_cell.angle_beta   90.00
_cell.angle_gamma   90.00
#
_symmetry.space_group_name_H-M   'P 1'
#
loop_
_entity.id
_entity.type
_entity.pdbx_description
1 polymer ?
#
loop_
_entity_poly.entity_id
_entity_poly.type
_entity_poly.pdbx_seq_one_letter_code
_entity_poly.pdbx_strand_id
1 'polypeptide(L)'
;MFIASKYEEVLSPHVQNFVHVADEGFSESEILSAERFVLASLNYDLSYPNPMNFLRRISKADNYDIQTRTLGKYLLEIGCLDHRFLKHTPSLVAAAAMYLARLALARGEWDATLSKYAGYTEHEIQPVFKLMVEYLHAPVAHDAFFRKYASKKFMKASIVLRQWAKKWAPKYLDNVQVQPSSGKTPRS
;
A
#
# COMPACT_ATOMS: atom_id res chain seq x y z
N MET A 1 12.55 9.64 8.66
CA MET A 1 12.88 8.26 9.08
C MET A 1 13.40 8.22 10.52
N PHE A 2 14.42 9.02 10.89
CA PHE A 2 14.97 9.05 12.25
C PHE A 2 13.93 9.31 13.36
N ILE A 3 13.13 10.38 13.23
CA ILE A 3 12.03 10.70 14.18
C ILE A 3 11.07 9.50 14.33
N ALA A 4 10.60 8.94 13.21
CA ALA A 4 9.67 7.81 13.23
C ALA A 4 10.26 6.57 13.92
N SER A 5 11.54 6.26 13.70
CA SER A 5 12.19 5.13 14.40
C SER A 5 12.31 5.34 15.91
N LYS A 6 12.51 6.58 16.37
CA LYS A 6 12.51 6.89 17.81
C LYS A 6 11.12 6.80 18.44
N TYR A 7 10.08 6.98 17.64
CA TYR A 7 8.69 6.96 18.10
C TYR A 7 8.07 5.55 18.09
N GLU A 8 8.34 4.75 17.05
CA GLU A 8 7.66 3.46 16.83
C GLU A 8 8.50 2.23 17.22
N GLU A 9 9.83 2.30 17.19
CA GLU A 9 10.69 1.13 17.45
C GLU A 9 11.07 1.02 18.93
N VAL A 10 11.14 -0.20 19.45
CA VAL A 10 11.64 -0.47 20.81
C VAL A 10 13.11 -0.10 20.93
N LEU A 11 13.88 -0.33 19.87
CA LEU A 11 15.31 -0.02 19.77
C LEU A 11 15.55 0.82 18.53
N SER A 12 15.58 2.14 18.70
CA SER A 12 15.84 3.06 17.60
C SER A 12 17.33 3.04 17.21
N PRO A 13 17.67 3.04 15.91
CA PRO A 13 19.06 3.15 15.46
C PRO A 13 19.73 4.45 15.92
N HIS A 14 21.04 4.42 16.15
CA HIS A 14 21.81 5.61 16.49
C HIS A 14 21.87 6.59 15.31
N VAL A 15 22.01 7.89 15.56
CA VAL A 15 22.09 8.92 14.51
C VAL A 15 23.21 8.66 13.50
N GLN A 16 24.33 8.09 13.97
CA GLN A 16 25.46 7.65 13.13
C GLN A 16 25.07 6.62 12.07
N ASN A 17 24.08 5.77 12.36
CA ASN A 17 23.55 4.84 11.34
C ASN A 17 22.85 5.58 10.21
N PHE A 18 22.19 6.72 10.51
CA PHE A 18 21.54 7.55 9.49
C PHE A 18 22.54 8.38 8.69
N VAL A 19 23.63 8.85 9.30
CA VAL A 19 24.77 9.46 8.59
C VAL A 19 25.33 8.48 7.57
N HIS A 20 25.59 7.23 8.01
CA HIS A 20 26.11 6.19 7.13
C HIS A 20 25.14 5.81 6.00
N VAL A 21 23.84 5.66 6.29
CA VAL A 21 22.81 5.35 5.27
C VAL A 21 22.64 6.49 4.26
N ALA A 22 23.00 7.71 4.61
CA ALA A 22 23.00 8.86 3.71
C ALA A 22 24.34 9.04 2.97
N ASP A 23 25.17 7.99 2.88
CA ASP A 23 26.51 7.99 2.27
C ASP A 23 27.40 9.12 2.79
N GLU A 24 27.31 9.42 4.10
CA GLU A 24 28.04 10.52 4.77
C GLU A 24 27.79 11.91 4.17
N GLY A 25 26.72 12.07 3.37
CA GLY A 25 26.35 13.35 2.75
C GLY A 25 25.85 14.41 3.72
N PHE A 26 25.61 14.05 4.99
CA PHE A 26 25.20 14.96 6.05
C PHE A 26 25.94 14.64 7.35
N SER A 27 26.33 15.69 8.06
CA SER A 27 26.88 15.58 9.40
C SER A 27 25.80 15.26 10.44
N GLU A 28 26.22 14.72 11.59
CA GLU A 28 25.33 14.45 12.71
C GLU A 28 24.57 15.71 13.17
N SER A 29 25.26 16.87 13.21
CA SER A 29 24.67 18.13 13.63
C SER A 29 23.57 18.61 12.67
N GLU A 30 23.72 18.39 11.37
CA GLU A 30 22.71 18.69 10.36
C GLU A 30 21.47 17.81 10.52
N ILE A 31 21.64 16.49 10.73
CA ILE A 31 20.52 15.58 10.98
C ILE A 31 19.75 15.97 12.24
N LEU A 32 20.46 16.29 13.33
CA LEU A 32 19.82 16.74 14.57
C LEU A 32 19.14 18.11 14.41
N SER A 33 19.68 18.99 13.57
CA SER A 33 19.05 20.27 13.24
C SER A 33 17.75 20.07 12.45
N ALA A 34 17.79 19.23 11.41
CA ALA A 34 16.62 18.87 10.62
C ALA A 34 15.54 18.19 11.47
N GLU A 35 15.94 17.33 12.42
CA GLU A 35 15.02 16.74 13.38
C GLU A 35 14.26 17.79 14.19
N ARG A 36 14.97 18.72 14.83
CA ARG A 36 14.35 19.78 15.63
C ARG A 36 13.41 20.63 14.78
N PHE A 37 13.81 20.95 13.55
CA PHE A 37 13.00 21.71 12.61
C PHE A 37 11.69 21.00 12.27
N VAL A 38 11.72 19.70 11.97
CA VAL A 38 10.53 18.91 11.65
C VAL A 38 9.61 18.80 12.88
N LEU A 39 10.16 18.51 14.07
CA LEU A 39 9.38 18.41 15.29
C LEU A 39 8.70 19.74 15.65
N ALA A 40 9.42 20.86 15.52
CA ALA A 40 8.86 22.19 15.74
C ALA A 40 7.75 22.52 14.72
N SER A 41 7.95 22.18 13.45
CA SER A 41 6.96 22.40 12.39
C SER A 41 5.66 21.61 12.61
N LEU A 42 5.75 20.45 13.26
CA LEU A 42 4.60 19.62 13.64
C LEU A 42 4.00 20.01 15.01
N ASN A 43 4.52 21.03 15.69
CA ASN A 43 4.20 21.35 17.08
C ASN A 43 4.33 20.12 18.00
N TYR A 44 5.28 19.24 17.71
CA TYR A 44 5.49 17.95 18.39
C TYR A 44 4.28 16.99 18.33
N ASP A 45 3.28 17.27 17.49
CA ASP A 45 2.18 16.35 17.24
C ASP A 45 2.62 15.27 16.24
N LEU A 46 2.98 14.11 16.80
CA LEU A 46 3.33 12.91 16.04
C LEU A 46 2.17 11.93 15.94
N SER A 47 0.94 12.35 16.29
CA SER A 47 -0.24 11.49 16.29
C SER A 47 -0.76 11.24 14.86
N TYR A 48 -0.07 10.36 14.13
CA TYR A 48 -0.53 9.92 12.82
C TYR A 48 -1.32 8.61 12.91
N PRO A 49 -2.56 8.54 12.37
CA PRO A 49 -3.34 7.32 12.41
C PRO A 49 -2.77 6.27 11.44
N ASN A 50 -1.96 5.34 11.98
CA ASN A 50 -1.27 4.32 11.20
C ASN A 50 -2.25 3.44 10.37
N PRO A 51 -2.14 3.44 9.01
CA PRO A 51 -3.01 2.65 8.14
C PRO A 51 -3.05 1.15 8.48
N MET A 52 -1.95 0.60 9.01
CA MET A 52 -1.85 -0.81 9.42
C MET A 52 -2.80 -1.17 10.56
N ASN A 53 -3.14 -0.23 11.44
CA ASN A 53 -4.10 -0.46 12.52
C ASN A 53 -5.51 -0.68 11.98
N PHE A 54 -5.92 0.10 10.96
CA PHE A 54 -7.20 -0.11 10.28
C PHE A 54 -7.22 -1.44 9.53
N LEU A 55 -6.14 -1.77 8.80
CA LEU A 55 -6.04 -3.06 8.12
C LEU A 55 -6.16 -4.24 9.10
N ARG A 56 -5.51 -4.15 10.28
CA ARG A 56 -5.63 -5.15 11.35
C ARG A 56 -7.06 -5.26 11.89
N ARG A 57 -7.76 -4.12 12.08
CA ARG A 57 -9.16 -4.10 12.52
C ARG A 57 -10.06 -4.81 11.51
N ILE A 58 -9.94 -4.51 10.22
CA ILE A 58 -10.76 -5.14 9.17
C ILE A 58 -10.41 -6.63 9.04
N SER A 59 -9.14 -7.00 9.17
CA SER A 59 -8.68 -8.39 9.12
C SER A 59 -9.33 -9.26 10.21
N LYS A 60 -9.74 -8.69 11.35
CA LYS A 60 -10.50 -9.40 12.39
C LYS A 60 -11.87 -9.87 11.89
N ALA A 61 -12.56 -9.05 11.08
CA ALA A 61 -13.82 -9.44 10.45
C ALA A 61 -13.63 -10.50 9.36
N ASP A 62 -12.44 -10.55 8.76
CA ASP A 62 -12.04 -11.57 7.78
C ASP A 62 -11.30 -12.76 8.42
N ASN A 63 -11.62 -13.09 9.67
CA ASN A 63 -11.04 -14.23 10.41
C ASN A 63 -9.49 -14.30 10.39
N TYR A 64 -8.84 -13.15 10.26
CA TYR A 64 -7.39 -13.03 10.14
C TYR A 64 -6.77 -13.84 8.99
N ASP A 65 -7.46 -13.96 7.84
CA ASP A 65 -6.90 -14.65 6.67
C ASP A 65 -5.52 -14.06 6.28
N ILE A 66 -4.52 -14.93 6.33
CA ILE A 66 -3.11 -14.53 6.18
C ILE A 66 -2.83 -14.05 4.75
N GLN A 67 -3.47 -14.67 3.75
CA GLN A 67 -3.26 -14.32 2.35
C GLN A 67 -3.86 -12.95 2.06
N THR A 68 -5.12 -12.73 2.43
CA THR A 68 -5.80 -11.44 2.28
C THR A 68 -5.02 -10.34 2.98
N ARG A 69 -4.59 -10.56 4.22
CA ARG A 69 -3.82 -9.57 4.98
C ARG A 69 -2.46 -9.28 4.34
N THR A 70 -1.79 -10.29 3.78
CA THR A 70 -0.48 -10.11 3.11
C THR A 70 -0.63 -9.28 1.83
N LEU A 71 -1.65 -9.56 1.02
CA LEU A 71 -1.98 -8.75 -0.15
C LEU A 71 -2.41 -7.34 0.24
N GLY A 72 -3.22 -7.20 1.30
CA GLY A 72 -3.64 -5.92 1.85
C GLY A 72 -2.47 -5.03 2.29
N LYS A 73 -1.43 -5.60 2.92
CA LYS A 73 -0.20 -4.84 3.29
C LYS A 73 0.52 -4.29 2.07
N TYR A 74 0.64 -5.09 1.01
CA TYR A 74 1.22 -4.62 -0.25
C TYR A 74 0.42 -3.46 -0.84
N LEU A 75 -0.91 -3.60 -0.91
CA LEU A 75 -1.80 -2.57 -1.43
C LEU A 75 -1.76 -1.28 -0.61
N LEU A 76 -1.61 -1.40 0.70
CA LEU A 76 -1.49 -0.27 1.60
C LEU A 76 -0.19 0.52 1.36
N GLU A 77 0.94 -0.17 1.10
CA GLU A 77 2.21 0.48 0.79
C GLU A 77 2.19 1.24 -0.56
N ILE A 78 1.26 0.93 -1.48
CA ILE A 78 1.07 1.73 -2.70
C ILE A 78 0.69 3.17 -2.36
N GLY A 79 -0.10 3.38 -1.30
CA GLY A 79 -0.52 4.72 -0.86
C GLY A 79 0.65 5.62 -0.42
N CYS A 80 1.81 5.03 -0.08
CA CYS A 80 3.02 5.78 0.23
C CYS A 80 3.83 6.16 -1.03
N LEU A 81 3.56 5.52 -2.17
CA LEU A 81 4.32 5.69 -3.42
C LEU A 81 3.59 6.58 -4.43
N ASP A 82 2.26 6.52 -4.44
CA ASP A 82 1.44 7.29 -5.37
C ASP A 82 0.75 8.46 -4.65
N HIS A 83 1.14 9.69 -5.00
CA HIS A 83 0.64 10.92 -4.41
C HIS A 83 -0.89 11.09 -4.52
N ARG A 84 -1.55 10.41 -5.47
CA ARG A 84 -3.01 10.48 -5.63
C ARG A 84 -3.75 9.94 -4.41
N PHE A 85 -3.09 9.15 -3.56
CA PHE A 85 -3.64 8.64 -2.31
C PHE A 85 -3.62 9.65 -1.15
N LEU A 86 -2.84 10.74 -1.23
CA LEU A 86 -2.68 11.71 -0.13
C LEU A 86 -3.98 12.41 0.27
N LYS A 87 -4.92 12.54 -0.67
CA LYS A 87 -6.25 13.15 -0.40
C LYS A 87 -7.20 12.22 0.35
N HIS A 88 -6.85 10.95 0.54
CA HIS A 88 -7.70 9.95 1.15
C HIS A 88 -7.22 9.62 2.57
N THR A 89 -8.16 9.33 3.46
CA THR A 89 -7.82 8.97 4.84
C THR A 89 -7.14 7.59 4.91
N PRO A 90 -6.20 7.37 5.84
CA PRO A 90 -5.57 6.07 6.07
C PRO A 90 -6.56 4.91 6.26
N SER A 91 -7.69 5.17 6.90
CA SER A 91 -8.77 4.19 7.12
C SER A 91 -9.43 3.76 5.81
N LEU A 92 -9.70 4.69 4.89
CA LEU A 92 -10.29 4.40 3.60
C LEU A 92 -9.32 3.65 2.68
N VAL A 93 -8.03 4.02 2.71
CA VAL A 93 -6.99 3.29 1.98
C VAL A 93 -6.86 1.86 2.48
N ALA A 94 -6.91 1.63 3.79
CA ALA A 94 -6.91 0.29 4.37
C ALA A 94 -8.16 -0.52 3.99
N ALA A 95 -9.33 0.11 3.93
CA ALA A 95 -10.57 -0.54 3.48
C ALA A 95 -10.50 -0.97 2.01
N ALA A 96 -10.05 -0.08 1.12
CA ALA A 96 -9.84 -0.39 -0.29
C ALA A 96 -8.80 -1.50 -0.51
N ALA A 97 -7.69 -1.46 0.24
CA ALA A 97 -6.67 -2.50 0.21
C ALA A 97 -7.26 -3.86 0.59
N MET A 98 -8.06 -3.93 1.66
CA MET A 98 -8.68 -5.17 2.09
C MET A 98 -9.73 -5.66 1.07
N TYR A 99 -10.58 -4.77 0.59
CA TYR A 99 -11.60 -5.09 -0.41
C TYR A 99 -10.97 -5.69 -1.67
N LEU A 100 -9.94 -5.04 -2.24
CA LEU A 100 -9.24 -5.53 -3.42
C LEU A 100 -8.52 -6.85 -3.17
N ALA A 101 -7.88 -7.02 -2.00
CA ALA A 101 -7.23 -8.29 -1.65
C ALA A 101 -8.24 -9.45 -1.58
N ARG A 102 -9.41 -9.23 -0.97
CA ARG A 102 -10.50 -10.21 -0.89
C ARG A 102 -11.03 -10.57 -2.27
N LEU A 103 -11.26 -9.55 -3.10
CA LEU A 103 -11.72 -9.71 -4.48
C LEU A 103 -10.72 -10.51 -5.33
N ALA A 104 -9.42 -10.24 -5.17
CA ALA A 104 -8.36 -10.95 -5.89
C ALA A 104 -8.24 -12.43 -5.49
N LEU A 105 -8.61 -12.76 -4.25
CA LEU A 105 -8.57 -14.12 -3.69
C LEU A 105 -9.95 -14.81 -3.69
N ALA A 106 -10.97 -14.20 -4.31
CA ALA A 106 -12.35 -14.71 -4.34
C ALA A 106 -12.91 -15.05 -2.94
N ARG A 107 -12.70 -14.18 -1.95
CA ARG A 107 -13.12 -14.39 -0.55
C ARG A 107 -14.58 -13.99 -0.24
N GLY A 108 -15.41 -13.86 -1.28
CA GLY A 108 -16.79 -13.41 -1.16
C GLY A 108 -16.93 -11.88 -1.18
N GLU A 109 -18.17 -11.42 -0.98
CA GLU A 109 -18.56 -10.02 -1.11
C GLU A 109 -18.13 -9.16 0.09
N TRP A 110 -18.29 -7.85 -0.06
CA TRP A 110 -18.11 -6.87 1.01
C TRP A 110 -19.37 -6.78 1.88
N ASP A 111 -19.50 -7.71 2.83
CA ASP A 111 -20.70 -7.84 3.65
C ASP A 111 -20.86 -6.72 4.71
N ALA A 112 -21.99 -6.77 5.43
CA ALA A 112 -22.31 -5.83 6.49
C ALA A 112 -21.31 -5.87 7.67
N THR A 113 -20.69 -7.03 7.92
CA THR A 113 -19.68 -7.18 8.99
C THR A 113 -18.40 -6.45 8.62
N LEU A 114 -17.89 -6.65 7.41
CA LEU A 114 -16.74 -5.94 6.86
C LEU A 114 -16.99 -4.44 6.82
N SER A 115 -18.17 -4.03 6.36
CA SER A 115 -18.57 -2.61 6.34
C SER A 115 -18.54 -1.99 7.73
N LYS A 116 -19.07 -2.70 8.75
CA LYS A 116 -19.04 -2.26 10.15
C LYS A 116 -17.63 -2.16 10.72
N TYR A 117 -16.74 -3.09 10.39
CA TYR A 117 -15.37 -3.08 10.90
C TYR A 117 -14.48 -2.06 10.19
N ALA A 118 -14.68 -1.84 8.89
CA ALA A 118 -13.98 -0.84 8.10
C ALA A 118 -14.51 0.58 8.33
N GLY A 119 -15.80 0.71 8.65
CA GLY A 119 -16.49 2.00 8.70
C GLY A 119 -16.86 2.56 7.33
N TYR A 120 -16.84 1.72 6.28
CA TYR A 120 -17.13 2.12 4.90
C TYR A 120 -17.92 1.03 4.18
N THR A 121 -18.92 1.47 3.42
CA THR A 121 -19.63 0.66 2.43
C THR A 121 -18.76 0.39 1.21
N GLU A 122 -19.12 -0.61 0.41
CA GLU A 122 -18.44 -0.90 -0.85
C GLU A 122 -18.43 0.30 -1.80
N HIS A 123 -19.51 1.10 -1.81
CA HIS A 123 -19.64 2.29 -2.64
C HIS A 123 -18.62 3.38 -2.25
N GLU A 124 -18.47 3.64 -0.95
CA GLU A 124 -17.52 4.63 -0.43
C GLU A 124 -16.06 4.25 -0.69
N ILE A 125 -15.78 2.95 -0.83
CA ILE A 125 -14.45 2.40 -1.11
C ILE A 125 -14.04 2.59 -2.58
N GLN A 126 -15.01 2.68 -3.51
CA GLN A 126 -14.76 2.67 -4.96
C GLN A 126 -13.70 3.66 -5.45
N PRO A 127 -13.65 4.93 -5.01
CA PRO A 127 -12.67 5.88 -5.52
C PRO A 127 -11.23 5.43 -5.29
N VAL A 128 -10.93 4.91 -4.09
CA VAL A 128 -9.58 4.45 -3.75
C VAL A 128 -9.29 3.08 -4.36
N PHE A 129 -10.31 2.21 -4.42
CA PHE A 129 -10.21 0.94 -5.14
C PHE A 129 -9.81 1.14 -6.60
N LYS A 130 -10.48 2.03 -7.35
CA LYS A 130 -10.15 2.34 -8.74
C LYS A 130 -8.72 2.84 -8.89
N LEU A 131 -8.26 3.74 -8.01
CA LEU A 131 -6.86 4.21 -8.00
C LEU A 131 -5.85 3.07 -7.79
N MET A 132 -6.14 2.11 -6.90
CA MET A 132 -5.28 0.94 -6.70
C MET A 132 -5.24 0.05 -7.95
N VAL A 133 -6.39 -0.17 -8.59
CA VAL A 133 -6.49 -0.96 -9.83
C VAL A 133 -5.69 -0.30 -10.95
N GLU A 134 -5.80 1.03 -11.11
CA GLU A 134 -5.01 1.80 -12.07
C GLU A 134 -3.50 1.66 -11.85
N TYR A 135 -3.03 1.81 -10.62
CA TYR A 135 -1.61 1.67 -10.29
C TYR A 135 -1.09 0.25 -10.59
N LEU A 136 -1.88 -0.78 -10.31
CA LEU A 136 -1.51 -2.17 -10.58
C LEU A 136 -1.51 -2.51 -12.07
N HIS A 137 -2.43 -1.90 -12.83
CA HIS A 137 -2.56 -2.10 -14.27
C HIS A 137 -1.44 -1.40 -15.04
N ALA A 138 -1.03 -0.21 -14.60
CA ALA A 138 0.10 0.52 -15.16
C ALA A 138 1.42 -0.28 -15.05
N PRO A 139 2.43 0.00 -15.91
CA PRO A 139 3.76 -0.58 -15.77
C PRO A 139 4.37 -0.40 -14.38
N VAL A 140 5.31 -1.26 -14.00
CA VAL A 140 6.00 -1.15 -12.71
C VAL A 140 6.85 0.12 -12.71
N ALA A 141 6.48 1.10 -11.90
CA ALA A 141 7.25 2.34 -11.71
C ALA A 141 8.36 2.19 -10.65
N HIS A 142 8.18 1.28 -9.67
CA HIS A 142 9.08 1.12 -8.53
C HIS A 142 9.58 -0.33 -8.41
N ASP A 143 10.73 -0.62 -9.02
CA ASP A 143 11.29 -1.98 -9.09
C ASP A 143 11.60 -2.60 -7.73
N ALA A 144 12.24 -1.86 -6.82
CA ALA A 144 12.60 -2.37 -5.50
C ALA A 144 11.35 -2.79 -4.70
N PHE A 145 10.30 -1.97 -4.76
CA PHE A 145 9.02 -2.26 -4.13
C PHE A 145 8.34 -3.49 -4.75
N PHE A 146 8.34 -3.58 -6.09
CA PHE A 146 7.81 -4.75 -6.80
C PHE A 146 8.55 -6.03 -6.41
N ARG A 147 9.89 -6.01 -6.41
CA ARG A 147 10.74 -7.17 -6.09
C ARG A 147 10.60 -7.62 -4.63
N LYS A 148 10.52 -6.69 -3.67
CA LYS A 148 10.25 -6.99 -2.26
C LYS A 148 9.03 -7.91 -2.14
N TYR A 149 7.92 -7.49 -2.72
CA TYR A 149 6.64 -8.22 -2.66
C TYR A 149 6.48 -9.36 -3.67
N ALA A 150 7.43 -9.53 -4.59
CA ALA A 150 7.47 -10.66 -5.51
C ALA A 150 8.08 -11.92 -4.87
N SER A 151 8.73 -11.77 -3.71
CA SER A 151 9.35 -12.88 -3.00
C SER A 151 8.33 -13.83 -2.34
N LYS A 152 8.75 -15.08 -2.09
CA LYS A 152 7.92 -16.08 -1.39
C LYS A 152 7.50 -15.64 0.01
N LYS A 153 8.35 -14.85 0.70
CA LYS A 153 8.05 -14.27 2.02
C LYS A 153 6.75 -13.46 2.04
N PHE A 154 6.43 -12.80 0.93
CA PHE A 154 5.22 -12.01 0.76
C PHE A 154 4.21 -12.68 -0.18
N MET A 155 4.24 -14.00 -0.30
CA MET A 155 3.31 -14.79 -1.12
C MET A 155 3.26 -14.36 -2.59
N LYS A 156 4.33 -13.75 -3.11
CA LYS A 156 4.35 -13.14 -4.44
C LYS A 156 3.22 -12.12 -4.67
N ALA A 157 2.79 -11.41 -3.63
CA ALA A 157 1.64 -10.51 -3.65
C ALA A 157 1.67 -9.50 -4.82
N SER A 158 2.83 -8.92 -5.13
CA SER A 158 2.95 -7.97 -6.26
C SER A 158 2.69 -8.63 -7.62
N ILE A 159 3.09 -9.89 -7.80
CA ILE A 159 2.84 -10.66 -9.01
C ILE A 159 1.35 -11.00 -9.10
N VAL A 160 0.78 -11.56 -8.03
CA VAL A 160 -0.61 -11.99 -7.98
C VAL A 160 -1.56 -10.83 -8.27
N LEU A 161 -1.40 -9.70 -7.60
CA LEU A 161 -2.30 -8.55 -7.75
C LEU A 161 -2.15 -7.84 -9.10
N ARG A 162 -0.95 -7.79 -9.67
CA ARG A 162 -0.75 -7.24 -11.02
C ARG A 162 -1.29 -8.18 -12.10
N GLN A 163 -1.17 -9.49 -11.94
CA GLN A 163 -1.83 -10.46 -12.83
C GLN A 163 -3.35 -10.33 -12.76
N TRP A 164 -3.90 -10.20 -11.55
CA TRP A 164 -5.32 -9.93 -11.35
C TRP A 164 -5.75 -8.63 -12.03
N ALA A 165 -5.01 -7.52 -11.85
CA ALA A 165 -5.33 -6.23 -12.46
C ALA A 165 -5.26 -6.27 -13.99
N LYS A 166 -4.30 -7.00 -14.58
CA LYS A 166 -4.25 -7.19 -16.04
C LYS A 166 -5.52 -7.86 -16.58
N LYS A 167 -6.07 -8.81 -15.85
CA LYS A 167 -7.28 -9.54 -16.26
C LYS A 167 -8.56 -8.74 -16.03
N TRP A 168 -8.65 -8.01 -14.91
CA TRP A 168 -9.92 -7.46 -14.43
C TRP A 168 -10.02 -5.94 -14.47
N ALA A 169 -8.93 -5.19 -14.68
CA ALA A 169 -8.99 -3.74 -14.75
C ALA A 169 -10.01 -3.19 -15.78
N PRO A 170 -10.16 -3.76 -17.00
CA PRO A 170 -11.16 -3.26 -17.95
C PRO A 170 -12.61 -3.33 -17.45
N LYS A 171 -12.91 -4.18 -16.45
CA LYS A 171 -14.24 -4.28 -15.83
C LYS A 171 -14.50 -3.12 -14.86
N TYR A 172 -13.45 -2.60 -14.21
CA TYR A 172 -13.58 -1.65 -13.10
C TYR A 172 -13.13 -0.23 -13.47
N LEU A 173 -12.36 -0.11 -14.54
CA LEU A 173 -11.87 1.14 -15.07
C LEU A 173 -12.60 1.45 -16.38
N ASP A 174 -13.37 2.53 -16.37
CA ASP A 174 -14.20 2.98 -17.50
C ASP A 174 -13.37 3.35 -18.75
N ASN A 175 -12.02 3.38 -18.65
CA ASN A 175 -11.09 3.96 -19.63
C ASN A 175 -10.00 2.99 -20.18
N VAL A 176 -10.07 1.69 -19.92
CA VAL A 176 -9.01 0.77 -20.42
C VAL A 176 -9.32 0.36 -21.86
N GLN A 177 -8.67 1.00 -22.83
CA GLN A 177 -8.62 0.48 -24.20
C GLN A 177 -7.91 -0.88 -24.19
N VAL A 178 -8.64 -1.92 -24.57
CA VAL A 178 -8.13 -3.27 -24.74
C VAL A 178 -7.05 -3.24 -25.82
N GLN A 179 -5.78 -3.43 -25.44
CA GLN A 179 -4.73 -3.70 -26.43
C GLN A 179 -5.01 -5.07 -27.07
N PRO A 180 -5.15 -5.16 -28.41
CA PRO A 180 -5.40 -6.43 -29.06
C PRO A 180 -4.19 -7.35 -28.90
N SER A 181 -4.43 -8.58 -28.46
CA SER A 181 -3.43 -9.63 -28.40
C SER A 181 -2.83 -9.83 -29.78
N SER A 182 -1.52 -9.66 -29.92
CA SER A 182 -0.78 -10.01 -31.13
C SER A 182 -0.84 -11.54 -31.33
N GLY A 183 -1.89 -12.01 -31.99
CA GLY A 183 -1.99 -13.37 -32.51
C GLY A 183 -0.95 -13.54 -33.60
N LYS A 184 0.12 -14.28 -33.29
CA LYS A 184 1.00 -14.82 -34.33
C LYS A 184 0.24 -15.98 -34.99
N THR A 185 -0.31 -15.75 -36.18
CA THR A 185 -0.65 -16.81 -37.12
C THR A 185 0.64 -17.50 -37.58
N PRO A 186 0.73 -18.84 -37.53
CA PRO A 186 1.84 -19.55 -38.17
C PRO A 186 1.67 -19.44 -39.68
N ARG A 187 2.72 -19.00 -40.39
CA ARG A 187 2.76 -19.05 -41.86
C ARG A 187 2.85 -20.50 -42.32
N SER A 188 2.12 -20.74 -43.40
CA SER A 188 1.99 -21.97 -44.20
C SER A 188 3.32 -22.56 -44.66
#